data_AF-A0A9D8F1R2-F1
#
_entry.id   AF-A0A9D8F1R2-F1
#
_cell.length_a   1.000
_cell.length_b   1.000
_cell.length_c   1.000
_cell.angle_alpha   90.00
_cell.angle_beta   90.00
_cell.angle_gamma   90.00
#
_symmetry.space_group_name_H-M   'P 1'
#
loop_
_entity.id
_entity.type
_entity.pdbx_description
1 polymer ?
#
loop_
_entity_poly.entity_id
_entity_poly.type
_entity_poly.pdbx_seq_one_letter_code
_entity_poly.pdbx_strand_id
1 'polypeptide(L)'
;MEAVACLTHKYLMHGPLWFLHRSHHEPHTHAFEWNDFFGVFFALPSIWLINEGVTHRSWMLPVGLGMTGYGIIYFLFHDVVVHRRIRLRGVPQWPYLRRIIMAHLVHHKTHARDGAQSFGFLYAPNDLTSDTP
;
A
#
# COMPACT_ATOMS: atom_id res chain seq x y z
N MET A 1 4.48 0.90 11.10
CA MET A 1 4.54 0.67 9.64
C MET A 1 3.77 1.72 8.83
N GLU A 2 2.51 2.05 9.17
CA GLU A 2 1.71 3.02 8.39
C GLU A 2 2.39 4.37 8.11
N ALA A 3 3.03 4.99 9.10
CA ALA A 3 3.74 6.25 8.88
C ALA A 3 4.89 6.09 7.86
N VAL A 4 5.64 4.98 7.94
CA VAL A 4 6.71 4.67 6.98
C VAL A 4 6.13 4.47 5.59
N ALA A 5 5.02 3.73 5.47
CA ALA A 5 4.35 3.51 4.19
C ALA A 5 3.85 4.81 3.58
N CYS A 6 3.18 5.67 4.35
CA CYS A 6 2.67 6.97 3.90
C CYS A 6 3.80 7.91 3.46
N LEU A 7 4.89 8.00 4.24
CA LEU A 7 6.05 8.81 3.89
C LEU A 7 6.77 8.28 2.65
N THR A 8 6.91 6.95 2.54
CA THR A 8 7.49 6.31 1.35
C THR A 8 6.62 6.62 0.13
N HIS A 9 5.32 6.47 0.25
CA HIS A 9 4.38 6.72 -0.82
C HIS A 9 4.45 8.17 -1.31
N LYS A 10 4.38 9.12 -0.39
CA LYS A 10 4.41 10.55 -0.72
C LYS A 10 5.76 11.03 -1.26
N TYR A 11 6.87 10.66 -0.62
CA TYR A 11 8.17 11.28 -0.90
C TYR A 11 9.08 10.44 -1.78
N LEU A 12 8.93 9.11 -1.79
CA LEU A 12 9.73 8.22 -2.62
C LEU A 12 8.95 7.83 -3.87
N MET A 13 7.76 7.25 -3.73
CA MET A 13 6.96 6.72 -4.86
C MET A 13 6.41 7.85 -5.73
N HIS A 14 5.87 8.92 -5.13
CA HIS A 14 5.53 10.17 -5.83
C HIS A 14 6.71 11.14 -6.00
N GLY A 15 7.94 10.67 -5.80
CA GLY A 15 9.15 11.48 -5.95
C GLY A 15 10.15 10.83 -6.90
N PRO A 16 11.38 10.52 -6.45
CA PRO A 16 12.43 9.96 -7.31
C PRO A 16 12.10 8.57 -7.86
N LEU A 17 11.24 7.80 -7.21
CA LEU A 17 10.83 6.46 -7.64
C LEU A 17 9.51 6.46 -8.43
N TRP A 18 9.07 7.63 -8.91
CA TRP A 18 7.86 7.74 -9.74
C TRP A 18 7.90 6.85 -10.98
N PHE A 19 9.06 6.59 -11.57
CA PHE A 19 9.15 5.69 -12.72
C PHE A 19 8.69 4.25 -12.41
N LEU A 20 8.78 3.80 -11.15
CA LEU A 20 8.23 2.51 -10.70
C LEU A 20 6.75 2.60 -10.36
N HIS A 21 6.30 3.74 -9.84
CA HIS A 21 4.92 3.93 -9.39
C HIS A 21 3.97 4.42 -10.49
N ARG A 22 4.50 4.98 -11.58
CA ARG A 22 3.72 5.59 -12.66
C ARG A 22 2.76 4.60 -13.32
N SER A 23 3.21 3.37 -13.58
CA SER A 23 2.33 2.35 -14.18
C SER A 23 1.09 2.14 -13.31
N HIS A 24 1.24 2.26 -12.00
CA HIS A 24 0.15 2.08 -11.04
C HIS A 24 -0.92 3.18 -11.11
N HIS A 25 -0.54 4.38 -11.52
CA HIS A 25 -1.46 5.50 -11.69
C HIS A 25 -2.10 5.52 -13.08
N GLU A 26 -1.48 4.92 -14.08
CA GLU A 26 -1.99 4.94 -15.44
C GLU A 26 -2.93 3.75 -15.70
N PRO A 27 -4.12 3.96 -16.31
CA PRO A 27 -5.00 2.84 -16.64
C PRO A 27 -4.31 1.85 -17.58
N HIS A 28 -4.29 0.57 -17.21
CA HIS A 28 -3.76 -0.49 -18.05
C HIS A 28 -4.48 -1.82 -17.85
N THR A 29 -4.23 -2.78 -18.74
CA THR A 29 -4.84 -4.11 -18.74
C THR A 29 -3.88 -5.24 -18.36
N HIS A 30 -2.60 -4.94 -18.14
CA HIS A 30 -1.61 -5.93 -17.75
C HIS A 30 -1.69 -6.26 -16.25
N ALA A 31 -1.32 -7.50 -15.91
CA ALA A 31 -1.41 -8.02 -14.54
C ALA A 31 -0.23 -7.59 -13.63
N PHE A 32 0.94 -7.35 -14.24
CA PHE A 32 2.17 -6.99 -13.53
C PHE A 32 2.47 -5.51 -13.70
N GLU A 33 2.79 -4.84 -12.60
CA GLU A 33 3.16 -3.44 -12.61
C GLU A 33 4.59 -3.26 -12.12
N TRP A 34 5.24 -2.19 -12.58
CA TRP A 34 6.54 -1.78 -12.03
C TRP A 34 6.46 -1.47 -10.52
N ASN A 35 5.25 -1.15 -10.04
CA ASN A 35 4.98 -0.95 -8.63
C ASN A 35 5.18 -2.23 -7.79
N ASP A 36 5.09 -3.41 -8.39
CA ASP A 36 5.24 -4.69 -7.68
C ASP A 36 6.66 -4.86 -7.10
N PHE A 37 7.65 -4.13 -7.66
CA PHE A 37 9.02 -4.06 -7.14
C PHE A 37 9.11 -3.45 -5.74
N PHE A 38 8.17 -2.58 -5.33
CA PHE A 38 8.13 -2.09 -3.95
C PHE A 38 7.84 -3.22 -2.96
N GLY A 39 6.99 -4.18 -3.35
CA GLY A 39 6.75 -5.39 -2.57
C GLY A 39 8.04 -6.17 -2.32
N VAL A 40 8.85 -6.37 -3.37
CA VAL A 40 10.17 -7.02 -3.25
C VAL A 40 11.12 -6.21 -2.38
N PHE A 41 11.18 -4.89 -2.58
CA PHE A 41 12.05 -3.98 -1.82
C PHE A 41 11.78 -4.03 -0.32
N PHE A 42 10.52 -4.19 0.11
CA PHE A 42 10.17 -4.35 1.53
C PHE A 42 10.25 -5.79 2.02
N ALA A 43 10.06 -6.79 1.15
CA ALA A 43 10.17 -8.20 1.51
C ALA A 43 11.60 -8.60 1.86
N LEU A 44 12.61 -8.16 1.08
CA LEU A 44 14.01 -8.50 1.33
C LEU A 44 14.52 -8.11 2.73
N PRO A 45 14.38 -6.84 3.20
CA PRO A 45 14.78 -6.48 4.55
C PRO A 45 13.94 -7.18 5.61
N SER A 46 12.65 -7.45 5.34
CA SER A 46 11.80 -8.22 6.24
C SER A 46 12.33 -9.65 6.44
N ILE A 47 12.65 -10.35 5.35
CA ILE A 47 13.22 -11.71 5.36
C ILE A 47 14.56 -11.71 6.13
N TRP A 48 15.42 -10.73 5.84
CA TRP A 48 16.70 -10.60 6.55
C TRP A 48 16.50 -10.40 8.06
N LEU A 49 15.61 -9.48 8.47
CA LEU A 49 15.31 -9.26 9.89
C LEU A 49 14.72 -10.50 10.58
N ILE A 50 13.89 -11.27 9.89
CA ILE A 50 13.36 -12.53 10.41
C ILE A 50 14.50 -13.54 10.56
N ASN A 51 15.36 -13.71 9.57
CA ASN A 51 16.49 -14.65 9.62
C ASN A 51 17.44 -14.33 10.79
N GLU A 52 17.86 -13.07 10.92
CA GLU A 52 18.71 -12.62 12.01
C GLU A 52 18.00 -12.72 13.36
N GLY A 53 16.71 -12.38 13.39
CA GLY A 53 15.86 -12.45 14.57
C GLY A 53 15.72 -13.88 15.12
N VAL A 54 15.53 -14.87 14.23
CA VAL A 54 15.47 -16.29 14.59
C VAL A 54 16.84 -16.80 15.03
N THR A 55 17.89 -16.50 14.26
CA THR A 55 19.26 -16.98 14.52
C THR A 55 19.79 -16.47 15.85
N HIS A 56 19.58 -15.19 16.15
CA HIS A 56 20.18 -14.51 17.30
C HIS A 56 19.20 -14.26 18.45
N ARG A 57 17.94 -14.71 18.35
CA ARG A 57 16.85 -14.44 19.32
C ARG A 57 16.76 -12.95 19.67
N SER A 58 16.81 -12.11 18.66
CA SER A 58 16.92 -10.66 18.81
C SER A 58 15.58 -9.96 18.62
N TRP A 59 15.53 -8.68 18.97
CA TRP A 59 14.39 -7.79 18.72
C TRP A 59 14.08 -7.62 17.22
N MET A 60 14.96 -8.07 16.33
CA MET A 60 14.74 -8.02 14.88
C MET A 60 13.58 -8.93 14.45
N LEU A 61 13.33 -10.03 15.18
CA LEU A 61 12.27 -10.98 14.86
C LEU A 61 10.87 -10.32 14.86
N PRO A 62 10.40 -9.68 15.95
CA PRO A 62 9.10 -9.02 15.95
C PRO A 62 9.01 -7.87 14.94
N VAL A 63 10.12 -7.19 14.63
CA VAL A 63 10.14 -6.13 13.60
C VAL A 63 9.93 -6.72 12.21
N GLY A 64 10.67 -7.77 11.85
CA GLY A 64 10.51 -8.46 10.57
C GLY A 64 9.12 -9.10 10.43
N LEU A 65 8.61 -9.74 11.49
CA LEU A 65 7.23 -10.26 11.49
C LEU A 65 6.20 -9.14 11.33
N GLY A 66 6.39 -7.99 11.98
CA GLY A 66 5.54 -6.82 11.81
C GLY A 66 5.57 -6.24 10.40
N MET A 67 6.73 -6.20 9.75
CA MET A 67 6.88 -5.80 8.34
C MET A 67 6.13 -6.75 7.41
N THR A 68 6.32 -8.07 7.57
CA THR A 68 5.61 -9.08 6.79
C THR A 68 4.10 -9.00 7.00
N GLY A 69 3.64 -8.92 8.25
CA GLY A 69 2.21 -8.82 8.56
C GLY A 69 1.57 -7.56 7.95
N TYR A 70 2.26 -6.42 8.05
CA TYR A 70 1.80 -5.19 7.41
C TYR A 70 1.80 -5.31 5.88
N GLY A 71 2.82 -5.92 5.28
CA GLY A 71 2.89 -6.16 3.84
C GLY A 71 1.77 -7.06 3.31
N ILE A 72 1.38 -8.11 4.05
CA ILE A 72 0.23 -8.96 3.72
C ILE A 72 -1.06 -8.15 3.76
N ILE A 73 -1.29 -7.39 4.83
CA ILE A 73 -2.49 -6.54 4.96
C ILE A 73 -2.54 -5.52 3.82
N TYR A 74 -1.40 -4.91 3.48
CA TYR A 74 -1.26 -3.97 2.39
C TYR A 74 -1.65 -4.63 1.06
N PHE A 75 -1.05 -5.76 0.70
CA PHE A 75 -1.35 -6.46 -0.55
C PHE A 75 -2.84 -6.84 -0.66
N LEU A 76 -3.42 -7.37 0.42
CA LEU A 76 -4.83 -7.72 0.46
C LEU A 76 -5.72 -6.48 0.27
N PHE A 77 -5.41 -5.37 0.92
CA PHE A 77 -6.20 -4.15 0.78
C PHE A 77 -6.01 -3.52 -0.61
N HIS A 78 -4.78 -3.32 -1.01
CA HIS A 78 -4.41 -2.59 -2.21
C HIS A 78 -4.75 -3.36 -3.49
N ASP A 79 -4.17 -4.54 -3.67
CA ASP A 79 -4.24 -5.31 -4.91
C ASP A 79 -5.52 -6.14 -5.01
N VAL A 80 -6.02 -6.66 -3.89
CA VAL A 80 -7.20 -7.54 -3.90
C VAL A 80 -8.50 -6.76 -3.71
N VAL A 81 -8.56 -5.85 -2.74
CA VAL A 81 -9.80 -5.11 -2.44
C VAL A 81 -9.98 -3.90 -3.36
N VAL A 82 -8.98 -3.02 -3.47
CA VAL A 82 -9.11 -1.76 -4.24
C VAL A 82 -8.91 -2.00 -5.73
N HIS A 83 -7.78 -2.54 -6.13
CA HIS A 83 -7.43 -2.76 -7.55
C HIS A 83 -8.04 -4.03 -8.15
N ARG A 84 -8.57 -4.93 -7.31
CA ARG A 84 -9.23 -6.18 -7.75
C ARG A 84 -8.39 -7.00 -8.74
N ARG A 85 -7.07 -6.96 -8.63
CA ARG A 85 -6.14 -7.81 -9.41
C ARG A 85 -6.40 -9.29 -9.17
N ILE A 86 -6.83 -9.64 -7.96
CA ILE A 86 -7.36 -10.96 -7.60
C ILE A 86 -8.85 -10.81 -7.29
N ARG A 87 -9.72 -11.49 -8.06
CA ARG A 87 -11.17 -11.45 -7.82
C ARG A 87 -11.57 -12.35 -6.66
N LEU A 88 -11.72 -11.76 -5.47
CA LEU A 88 -12.44 -12.39 -4.36
C LEU A 88 -13.93 -12.03 -4.40
N ARG A 89 -14.78 -13.01 -4.08
CA ARG A 89 -16.22 -12.77 -3.91
C ARG A 89 -16.49 -12.16 -2.54
N GLY A 90 -17.05 -10.95 -2.52
CA GLY A 90 -17.52 -10.28 -1.32
C GLY A 90 -16.44 -9.45 -0.63
N VAL A 91 -16.39 -8.15 -0.92
CA VAL A 91 -15.62 -7.18 -0.12
C VAL A 91 -16.49 -6.78 1.08
N PRO A 92 -16.00 -6.88 2.33
CA PRO A 92 -16.74 -6.44 3.51
C PRO A 92 -17.20 -4.97 3.38
N GLN A 93 -18.40 -4.65 3.88
CA GLN A 93 -19.03 -3.34 3.68
C GLN A 93 -18.89 -2.41 4.90
N TRP A 94 -17.80 -2.54 5.65
CA TRP A 94 -17.63 -1.76 6.88
C TRP A 94 -17.35 -0.28 6.60
N PRO A 95 -17.88 0.66 7.42
CA PRO A 95 -17.71 2.10 7.19
C PRO A 95 -16.25 2.54 7.10
N TYR A 96 -15.39 1.99 7.97
CA TYR A 96 -13.95 2.27 7.94
C TYR A 96 -13.30 1.79 6.65
N LEU A 97 -13.58 0.53 6.25
CA LEU A 97 -13.06 -0.06 5.02
C LEU A 97 -13.47 0.75 3.79
N ARG A 98 -14.73 1.20 3.74
CA ARG A 98 -15.20 2.09 2.66
C ARG A 98 -14.43 3.41 2.63
N ARG A 99 -14.14 4.01 3.78
CA ARG A 99 -13.39 5.27 3.86
C ARG A 99 -11.97 5.13 3.34
N ILE A 100 -11.25 4.07 3.73
CA ILE A 100 -9.89 3.84 3.22
C ILE A 100 -9.90 3.51 1.72
N ILE A 101 -10.90 2.79 1.20
CA ILE A 101 -11.05 2.56 -0.24
C ILE A 101 -11.26 3.89 -0.97
N MET A 102 -12.15 4.75 -0.47
CA MET A 102 -12.41 6.05 -1.09
C MET A 102 -11.18 6.97 -1.07
N ALA A 103 -10.41 6.96 0.02
CA ALA A 103 -9.16 7.69 0.10
C ALA A 103 -8.18 7.26 -1.00
N HIS A 104 -8.04 5.94 -1.19
CA HIS A 104 -7.19 5.37 -2.23
C HIS A 104 -7.69 5.68 -3.65
N LEU A 105 -9.01 5.66 -3.87
CA LEU A 105 -9.60 6.03 -5.15
C LEU A 105 -9.38 7.52 -5.47
N VAL A 106 -9.55 8.41 -4.49
CA VAL A 106 -9.27 9.85 -4.63
C VAL A 106 -7.80 10.09 -4.95
N HIS A 107 -6.91 9.34 -4.32
CA HIS A 107 -5.48 9.38 -4.63
C HIS A 107 -5.20 9.04 -6.11
N HIS A 108 -5.81 7.98 -6.62
CA HIS A 108 -5.67 7.55 -8.02
C HIS A 108 -6.36 8.41 -9.07
N LYS A 109 -7.24 9.35 -8.67
CA LYS A 109 -7.83 10.31 -9.63
C LYS A 109 -6.77 11.14 -10.33
N THR A 110 -5.62 11.34 -9.68
CA THR A 110 -4.48 12.04 -10.28
C THR A 110 -3.56 11.02 -10.94
N HIS A 111 -3.44 11.08 -12.26
CA HIS A 111 -2.54 10.23 -13.04
C HIS A 111 -1.11 10.77 -13.14
N ALA A 112 -0.86 11.96 -12.55
CA ALA A 112 0.44 12.61 -12.53
C ALA A 112 1.18 12.37 -11.21
N ARG A 113 2.49 12.61 -11.23
CA ARG A 113 3.34 12.55 -10.04
C ARG A 113 2.87 13.52 -8.95
N ASP A 114 2.56 14.75 -9.35
CA ASP A 114 2.22 15.85 -8.44
C ASP A 114 0.71 16.06 -8.36
N GLY A 115 0.23 16.57 -7.22
CA GLY A 115 -1.20 16.88 -7.02
C GLY A 115 -2.05 15.73 -6.48
N ALA A 116 -1.49 14.54 -6.32
CA ALA A 116 -2.15 13.43 -5.64
C ALA A 116 -2.39 13.76 -4.15
N GLN A 117 -3.51 13.29 -3.62
CA GLN A 117 -3.92 13.49 -2.23
C GLN A 117 -4.03 12.12 -1.54
N SER A 118 -4.09 12.08 -0.21
CA SER A 118 -4.36 10.84 0.56
C SER A 118 -3.39 9.68 0.28
N PHE A 119 -2.15 9.79 0.78
CA PHE A 119 -1.09 8.79 0.60
C PHE A 119 -1.13 7.61 1.61
N GLY A 120 -2.04 7.66 2.59
CA GLY A 120 -2.20 6.60 3.59
C GLY A 120 -2.93 5.38 3.01
N PHE A 121 -2.56 4.19 3.48
CA PHE A 121 -3.14 2.93 3.00
C PHE A 121 -4.18 2.38 3.98
N LEU A 122 -3.83 2.34 5.26
CA LEU A 122 -4.75 1.93 6.33
C LEU A 122 -5.26 3.11 7.13
N TYR A 123 -4.83 4.32 6.81
CA TYR A 123 -5.33 5.56 7.40
C TYR A 123 -5.99 6.43 6.34
N ALA A 124 -7.20 6.89 6.64
CA ALA A 124 -7.93 7.83 5.80
C ALA A 124 -8.45 9.01 6.64
N PRO A 125 -8.25 10.26 6.17
CA PRO A 125 -8.88 11.46 6.71
C PRO A 125 -10.40 11.33 6.86
N ASN A 126 -10.96 11.98 7.89
CA ASN A 126 -12.39 11.85 8.26
C ASN A 126 -13.34 12.57 7.29
N ASP A 127 -12.83 13.53 6.53
CA ASP A 127 -13.53 14.38 5.56
C ASP A 127 -13.76 13.71 4.20
N LEU A 128 -13.09 12.58 3.92
CA LEU A 128 -13.25 11.88 2.63
C LEU A 128 -14.59 11.13 2.47
N THR A 129 -15.42 11.10 3.52
CA THR A 129 -16.75 10.48 3.52
C THR A 129 -17.89 11.48 3.78
N SER A 130 -17.62 12.78 3.87
CA SER A 130 -18.68 13.77 4.11
C SER A 130 -19.57 14.03 2.89
N ASP A 131 -19.16 13.58 1.71
CA ASP A 131 -19.88 13.79 0.44
C ASP A 131 -20.41 12.48 -0.15
N THR A 132 -21.05 11.64 0.68
CA THR A 132 -22.09 10.75 0.14
C THR A 132 -23.41 11.52 0.11
N PRO A 133 -24.05 11.71 -1.05
CA PRO A 133 -25.42 12.23 -1.10
C PRO A 133 -26.40 11.31 -0.37
#